data_AF-A0A7K8B3I2-F1
#
_entry.id   AF-A0A7K8B3I2-F1
#
_cell.length_a   1.000
_cell.length_b   1.000
_cell.length_c   1.000
_cell.angle_alpha   90.00
_cell.angle_beta   90.00
_cell.angle_gamma   90.00
#
_symmetry.space_group_name_H-M   'P 1'
#
loop_
_entity.id
_entity.type
_entity.pdbx_description
1 polymer ?
#
loop_
_entity_poly.entity_id
_entity_poly.type
_entity_poly.pdbx_seq_one_letter_code
_entity_poly.pdbx_strand_id
1 'polypeptide(L)'
;NLSLDAEFLLRGVSELDLVTGGTPSTLLVHGALSFPLCLDRSQRCLLAAARYGRGRVVVATHESQLFSPKLAGFLLNAVSWLDAGRKGLVGVDPSLKKLCSLLSQAEVKSQVSQLAGDISVYCCTSYSDRDAERIHAFVAEGGGLLMGGQAWYWASQNCGEAAVAKYPGNRILNRFGLSILGQSSQAAKYPPVGPGEHYHFRRALLLFSTQLQGHQEPTEPLKGWLQRLTQDCAAFLHIPAHDCPAYASLHRILTKVLKRTGIPQVSRHCPVKSNSKEAALLCMATGLSLTMTDSAALVQKSAAGVCALPITVEIDGTNPGKTAWRSTGLYLPEGHTAVITCPCLVVGAGLKVQVGCHTDDLSQAKELKRAPVVIRTCDVACQKQSISCLWGGLIYIVVPAKSVLGNVPITVEGAVRAPFFKLGETCERQWEACIRHYPAPWAELAVENLILTVPSDSIRHMENPRPLLTLWNEIMVAISKLAAIPAKFPRPERIVTDVQISCG
;
A
#
# COMPACT_ATOMS: atom_id res chain seq x y z
N ASN A 1 -32.33 1.31 6.86
CA ASN A 1 -32.22 1.61 5.41
C ASN A 1 -31.16 2.69 5.27
N LEU A 2 -30.04 2.41 4.59
CA LEU A 2 -28.90 3.34 4.51
C LEU A 2 -29.22 4.61 3.71
N SER A 3 -30.16 4.56 2.75
CA SER A 3 -30.55 5.76 1.99
C SER A 3 -31.24 6.77 2.90
N LEU A 4 -32.17 6.32 3.75
CA LEU A 4 -32.84 7.17 4.75
C LEU A 4 -31.85 7.75 5.77
N ASP A 5 -30.79 7.00 6.11
CA ASP A 5 -29.74 7.50 6.99
C ASP A 5 -28.94 8.62 6.32
N ALA A 6 -28.57 8.48 5.05
CA ALA A 6 -27.90 9.52 4.29
C ALA A 6 -28.79 10.76 4.12
N GLU A 7 -30.07 10.59 3.77
CA GLU A 7 -31.05 11.67 3.67
C GLU A 7 -31.23 12.43 4.99
N PHE A 8 -31.21 11.71 6.13
CA PHE A 8 -31.25 12.34 7.44
C PHE A 8 -30.00 13.21 7.69
N LEU A 9 -28.82 12.65 7.44
CA LEU A 9 -27.54 13.33 7.66
C LEU A 9 -27.38 14.57 6.76
N LEU A 10 -27.89 14.51 5.54
CA LEU A 10 -27.76 15.54 4.51
C LEU A 10 -28.97 16.48 4.43
N ARG A 11 -29.94 16.36 5.36
CA ARG A 11 -31.15 17.18 5.37
C ARG A 11 -30.82 18.67 5.46
N GLY A 12 -31.29 19.43 4.46
CA GLY A 12 -31.05 20.88 4.40
C GLY A 12 -29.60 21.27 4.08
N VAL A 13 -28.74 20.30 3.74
CA VAL A 13 -27.35 20.53 3.32
C VAL A 13 -27.31 20.48 1.80
N SER A 14 -27.14 21.63 1.15
CA SER A 14 -27.01 21.72 -0.32
C SER A 14 -25.56 21.62 -0.79
N GLU A 15 -24.60 21.99 0.06
CA GLU A 15 -23.17 22.01 -0.23
C GLU A 15 -22.38 21.65 1.04
N LEU A 16 -21.33 20.84 0.88
CA LEU A 16 -20.37 20.51 1.92
C LEU A 16 -19.08 21.29 1.65
N ASP A 17 -18.88 22.42 2.34
CA ASP A 17 -17.67 23.23 2.23
C ASP A 17 -16.56 22.67 3.13
N LEU A 18 -15.67 21.87 2.52
CA LEU A 18 -14.54 21.24 3.20
C LEU A 18 -13.31 22.16 3.31
N VAL A 19 -13.39 23.42 2.84
CA VAL A 19 -12.33 24.43 2.99
C VAL A 19 -12.32 24.97 4.41
N THR A 20 -11.79 24.17 5.33
CA THR A 20 -11.85 24.38 6.79
C THR A 20 -10.50 24.71 7.42
N GLY A 21 -9.48 25.02 6.60
CA GLY A 21 -8.12 25.35 7.04
C GLY A 21 -7.16 24.16 7.10
N GLY A 22 -7.62 22.95 6.75
CA GLY A 22 -6.80 21.74 6.66
C GLY A 22 -7.02 20.97 5.36
N THR A 23 -6.05 20.14 5.00
CA THR A 23 -6.12 19.28 3.81
C THR A 23 -6.74 17.94 4.17
N PRO A 24 -7.88 17.56 3.59
CA PRO A 24 -8.53 16.29 3.93
C PRO A 24 -7.74 15.08 3.42
N SER A 25 -7.79 13.99 4.16
CA SER A 25 -7.52 12.64 3.64
C SER A 25 -8.69 12.14 2.76
N THR A 26 -8.61 10.90 2.29
CA THR A 26 -9.72 10.19 1.63
C THR A 26 -10.17 8.99 2.46
N LEU A 27 -11.38 8.49 2.22
CA LEU A 27 -11.95 7.35 2.94
C LEU A 27 -12.09 6.12 2.03
N LEU A 28 -11.78 4.95 2.60
CA LEU A 28 -12.23 3.66 2.09
C LEU A 28 -13.51 3.26 2.84
N VAL A 29 -14.61 3.13 2.10
CA VAL A 29 -15.91 2.73 2.62
C VAL A 29 -16.15 1.26 2.27
N HIS A 30 -15.80 0.35 3.17
CA HIS A 30 -15.70 -1.09 2.89
C HIS A 30 -16.63 -1.97 3.75
N GLY A 31 -17.36 -1.39 4.70
CA GLY A 31 -18.38 -2.08 5.50
C GLY A 31 -19.66 -2.37 4.73
N ALA A 32 -20.38 -3.43 5.11
CA ALA A 32 -21.68 -3.72 4.52
C ALA A 32 -22.77 -2.70 4.94
N LEU A 33 -22.58 -2.08 6.11
CA LEU A 33 -23.50 -1.08 6.68
C LEU A 33 -22.88 0.33 6.71
N SER A 34 -21.81 0.54 5.95
CA SER A 34 -21.18 1.85 5.77
C SER A 34 -21.55 2.44 4.41
N PHE A 35 -21.64 3.77 4.33
CA PHE A 35 -22.07 4.48 3.13
C PHE A 35 -21.39 5.85 3.02
N PRO A 36 -21.09 6.31 1.79
CA PRO A 36 -20.50 7.63 1.57
C PRO A 36 -21.55 8.74 1.75
N LEU A 37 -21.11 9.90 2.21
CA LEU A 37 -21.91 11.12 2.34
C LEU A 37 -21.42 12.24 1.41
N CYS A 38 -20.13 12.19 1.06
CA CYS A 38 -19.47 13.13 0.17
C CYS A 38 -18.48 12.38 -0.72
N LEU A 39 -18.65 12.52 -2.03
CA LEU A 39 -17.74 11.99 -3.05
C LEU A 39 -17.25 13.14 -3.92
N ASP A 40 -15.99 13.11 -4.33
CA ASP A 40 -15.49 14.01 -5.37
C ASP A 40 -15.74 13.46 -6.79
N ARG A 41 -15.30 14.22 -7.81
CA ARG A 41 -15.47 13.84 -9.22
C ARG A 41 -14.72 12.55 -9.60
N SER A 42 -13.74 12.13 -8.81
CA SER A 42 -12.96 10.90 -8.98
C SER A 42 -13.45 9.77 -8.06
N GLN A 43 -14.67 9.90 -7.51
CA GLN A 43 -15.30 8.92 -6.61
C GLN A 43 -14.53 8.72 -5.29
N ARG A 44 -13.67 9.67 -4.89
CA ARG A 44 -12.97 9.64 -3.61
C ARG A 44 -13.90 10.11 -2.51
N CYS A 45 -14.05 9.31 -1.46
CA CYS A 45 -14.94 9.62 -0.35
C CYS A 45 -14.24 10.54 0.66
N LEU A 46 -14.95 11.60 1.09
CA LEU A 46 -14.42 12.63 1.99
C LEU A 46 -15.19 12.70 3.32
N LEU A 47 -16.44 12.23 3.34
CA LEU A 47 -17.28 12.05 4.53
C LEU A 47 -18.04 10.74 4.37
N ALA A 48 -18.13 9.95 5.43
CA ALA A 48 -18.86 8.68 5.42
C ALA A 48 -19.53 8.42 6.77
N ALA A 49 -20.49 7.51 6.75
CA ALA A 49 -21.14 7.03 7.95
C ALA A 49 -21.29 5.50 7.93
N ALA A 50 -21.52 4.92 9.10
CA ALA A 50 -21.78 3.49 9.25
C ALA A 50 -22.71 3.20 10.41
N ARG A 51 -23.42 2.07 10.32
CA ARG A 51 -24.06 1.43 11.47
C ARG A 51 -23.20 0.25 11.93
N TYR A 52 -23.08 0.08 13.25
CA TYR A 52 -22.34 -1.03 13.84
C TYR A 52 -22.98 -1.44 15.17
N GLY A 53 -23.32 -2.73 15.31
CA GLY A 53 -24.12 -3.20 16.44
C GLY A 53 -25.44 -2.43 16.52
N ARG A 54 -25.70 -1.81 17.67
CA ARG A 54 -26.85 -0.90 17.89
C ARG A 54 -26.51 0.57 17.65
N GLY A 55 -25.22 0.90 17.52
CA GLY A 55 -24.73 2.27 17.40
C GLY A 55 -24.46 2.71 15.97
N ARG A 56 -23.85 3.89 15.88
CA ARG A 56 -23.71 4.67 14.65
C ARG A 56 -22.38 5.41 14.65
N VAL A 57 -21.80 5.60 13.47
CA VAL A 57 -20.49 6.24 13.28
C VAL A 57 -20.58 7.23 12.13
N VAL A 58 -20.00 8.42 12.31
CA VAL A 58 -19.77 9.42 11.25
C VAL A 58 -18.28 9.78 11.26
N VAL A 59 -17.65 9.78 10.08
CA VAL A 59 -16.22 10.05 9.93
C VAL A 59 -15.99 11.24 9.00
N ALA A 60 -15.16 12.16 9.49
CA ALA A 60 -14.62 13.30 8.74
C ALA A 60 -13.14 13.09 8.41
N THR A 61 -12.69 13.61 7.27
CA THR A 61 -11.32 13.41 6.74
C THR A 61 -10.33 14.46 7.20
N HIS A 62 -10.74 15.35 8.09
CA HIS A 62 -9.89 16.28 8.81
C HIS A 62 -10.61 16.74 10.10
N GLU A 63 -9.89 16.93 11.20
CA GLU A 63 -10.48 17.32 12.49
C GLU A 63 -11.09 18.72 12.46
N SER A 64 -10.53 19.64 11.65
CA SER A 64 -11.09 20.99 11.48
C SER A 64 -12.51 21.00 10.89
N GLN A 65 -12.91 19.93 10.20
CA GLN A 65 -14.27 19.78 9.69
C GLN A 65 -15.28 19.59 10.82
N LEU A 66 -14.87 19.07 11.98
CA LEU A 66 -15.75 18.79 13.11
C LEU A 66 -16.14 20.02 13.93
N PHE A 67 -15.53 21.17 13.68
CA PHE A 67 -15.87 22.41 14.38
C PHE A 67 -15.96 23.62 13.44
N SER A 68 -16.04 23.38 12.13
CA SER A 68 -16.20 24.47 11.17
C SER A 68 -17.66 24.94 11.14
N PRO A 69 -17.93 26.24 11.33
CA PRO A 69 -19.28 26.80 11.18
C PRO A 69 -19.87 26.55 9.78
N LYS A 70 -19.03 26.39 8.77
CA LYS A 70 -19.41 26.07 7.38
C LYS A 70 -20.13 24.72 7.26
N LEU A 71 -19.89 23.80 8.19
CA LEU A 71 -20.50 22.48 8.24
C LEU A 71 -21.52 22.35 9.37
N ALA A 72 -21.94 23.46 10.01
CA ALA A 72 -22.79 23.42 11.20
C ALA A 72 -24.09 22.62 10.99
N GLY A 73 -24.81 22.85 9.89
CA GLY A 73 -26.03 22.10 9.58
C GLY A 73 -25.79 20.59 9.48
N PHE A 74 -24.72 20.19 8.78
CA PHE A 74 -24.32 18.78 8.69
C PHE A 74 -23.93 18.19 10.05
N LEU A 75 -23.12 18.91 10.85
CA LEU A 75 -22.66 18.44 12.16
C LEU A 75 -23.81 18.26 13.15
N LEU A 76 -24.80 19.17 13.13
CA LEU A 76 -26.00 19.05 13.96
C LEU A 76 -26.86 17.85 13.56
N ASN A 77 -27.03 17.63 12.25
CA ASN A 77 -27.68 16.41 11.74
C ASN A 77 -26.91 15.14 12.16
N ALA A 78 -25.58 15.17 12.07
CA ALA A 78 -24.72 14.06 12.47
C ALA A 78 -24.89 13.73 13.94
N VAL A 79 -24.80 14.71 14.84
CA VAL A 79 -24.97 14.49 16.29
C VAL A 79 -26.37 13.97 16.61
N SER A 80 -27.41 14.53 16.00
CA SER A 80 -28.79 14.05 16.19
C SER A 80 -28.97 12.61 15.69
N TRP A 81 -28.40 12.28 14.53
CA TRP A 81 -28.42 10.93 13.99
C TRP A 81 -27.67 9.96 14.90
N LEU A 82 -26.50 10.35 15.41
CA LEU A 82 -25.65 9.55 16.29
C LEU A 82 -26.29 9.30 17.67
N ASP A 83 -27.00 10.29 18.21
CA ASP A 83 -27.70 10.18 19.49
C ASP A 83 -28.86 9.17 19.42
N ALA A 84 -29.47 9.05 18.23
CA ALA A 84 -30.58 8.13 17.96
C ALA A 84 -31.81 8.36 18.87
N GLY A 85 -31.99 9.58 19.37
CA GLY A 85 -33.13 9.97 20.21
C GLY A 85 -32.96 9.65 21.69
N ARG A 86 -31.78 9.22 22.13
CA ARG A 86 -31.46 8.97 23.55
C ARG A 86 -31.43 10.26 24.38
N LYS A 87 -31.24 11.42 23.74
CA LYS A 87 -31.14 12.74 24.38
C LYS A 87 -30.09 12.78 25.50
N GLY A 88 -29.02 12.01 25.33
CA GLY A 88 -27.92 11.94 26.30
C GLY A 88 -26.92 13.07 26.13
N LEU A 89 -25.84 13.04 26.92
CA LEU A 89 -24.77 14.02 26.86
C LEU A 89 -23.88 13.76 25.63
N VAL A 90 -23.50 14.83 24.92
CA VAL A 90 -22.46 14.77 23.89
C VAL A 90 -21.11 15.01 24.53
N GLY A 91 -20.30 13.97 24.65
CA GLY A 91 -18.93 14.07 25.15
C GLY A 91 -17.96 14.44 24.04
N VAL A 92 -17.16 15.48 24.25
CA VAL A 92 -16.22 16.01 23.27
C VAL A 92 -14.80 15.92 23.80
N ASP A 93 -13.92 15.24 23.08
CA ASP A 93 -12.50 15.18 23.43
C ASP A 93 -11.90 16.60 23.53
N PRO A 94 -10.99 16.87 24.49
CA PRO A 94 -10.38 18.19 24.66
C PRO A 94 -9.78 18.81 23.39
N SER A 95 -9.27 18.00 22.46
CA SER A 95 -8.73 18.48 21.18
C SER A 95 -9.78 19.12 20.28
N LEU A 96 -11.06 18.77 20.48
CA LEU A 96 -12.21 19.25 19.72
C LEU A 96 -13.08 20.24 20.49
N LYS A 97 -12.59 20.88 21.56
CA LYS A 97 -13.38 21.80 22.41
C LYS A 97 -14.18 22.88 21.67
N LYS A 98 -13.73 23.29 20.48
CA LYS A 98 -14.44 24.24 19.60
C LYS A 98 -15.80 23.73 19.12
N LEU A 99 -15.99 22.41 19.03
CA LEU A 99 -17.28 21.79 18.70
C LEU A 99 -18.33 22.09 19.77
N CYS A 100 -17.99 22.15 21.06
CA CYS A 100 -18.95 22.50 22.12
C CYS A 100 -19.58 23.88 21.89
N SER A 101 -18.81 24.85 21.41
CA SER A 101 -19.32 26.19 21.08
C SER A 101 -20.34 26.15 19.96
N LEU A 102 -20.12 25.31 18.94
CA LEU A 102 -21.06 25.11 17.82
C LEU A 102 -22.34 24.41 18.29
N LEU A 103 -22.20 23.36 19.11
CA LEU A 103 -23.34 22.61 19.67
C LEU A 103 -24.21 23.46 20.61
N SER A 104 -23.58 24.32 21.40
CA SER A 104 -24.29 25.20 22.34
C SER A 104 -25.20 26.21 21.64
N GLN A 105 -24.83 26.66 20.43
CA GLN A 105 -25.67 27.56 19.61
C GLN A 105 -26.97 26.89 19.15
N ALA A 106 -27.02 25.56 19.14
CA ALA A 106 -28.19 24.76 18.79
C ALA A 106 -28.80 24.06 20.02
N GLU A 107 -28.48 24.52 21.24
CA GLU A 107 -29.00 24.00 22.51
C GLU A 107 -28.73 22.50 22.76
N VAL A 108 -27.69 21.94 22.12
CA VAL A 108 -27.27 20.55 22.31
C VAL A 108 -26.39 20.44 23.56
N LYS A 109 -26.83 19.62 24.53
CA LYS A 109 -26.09 19.34 25.76
C LYS A 109 -24.74 18.67 25.43
N SER A 110 -23.65 19.40 25.62
CA SER A 110 -22.30 18.92 25.35
C SER A 110 -21.33 19.29 26.47
N GLN A 111 -20.34 18.43 26.68
CA GLN A 111 -19.29 18.64 27.68
C GLN A 111 -17.95 18.14 27.16
N VAL A 112 -16.89 18.89 27.45
CA VAL A 112 -15.52 18.42 27.22
C VAL A 112 -15.21 17.30 28.21
N SER A 113 -15.01 16.09 27.70
CA SER A 113 -14.79 14.90 28.52
C SER A 113 -14.14 13.79 27.69
N GLN A 114 -13.51 12.83 28.40
CA GLN A 114 -13.16 11.54 27.81
C GLN A 114 -14.42 10.65 27.75
N LEU A 115 -14.36 9.56 26.99
CA LEU A 115 -15.47 8.60 26.94
C LEU A 115 -15.81 8.11 28.36
N ALA A 116 -17.08 8.21 28.74
CA ALA A 116 -17.65 7.96 30.07
C ALA A 116 -19.08 7.38 29.91
N GLY A 117 -19.67 6.88 31.00
CA GLY A 117 -20.89 6.06 30.95
C GLY A 117 -22.19 6.78 30.62
N ASP A 118 -22.27 8.10 30.81
CA ASP A 118 -23.47 8.93 30.60
C ASP A 118 -23.54 9.58 29.21
N ILE A 119 -22.53 9.35 28.38
CA ILE A 119 -22.41 9.91 27.04
C ILE A 119 -23.27 9.13 26.06
N SER A 120 -24.10 9.83 25.27
CA SER A 120 -24.78 9.20 24.11
C SER A 120 -23.95 9.30 22.84
N VAL A 121 -23.27 10.43 22.63
CA VAL A 121 -22.42 10.68 21.45
C VAL A 121 -21.03 11.09 21.89
N TYR A 122 -20.02 10.37 21.43
CA TYR A 122 -18.62 10.70 21.68
C TYR A 122 -17.98 11.29 20.42
N CYS A 123 -17.38 12.46 20.57
CA CYS A 123 -16.72 13.21 19.50
C CYS A 123 -15.22 13.25 19.76
N CYS A 124 -14.40 12.67 18.88
CA CYS A 124 -12.93 12.59 19.09
C CYS A 124 -12.14 12.71 17.80
N THR A 125 -10.83 12.93 17.92
CA THR A 125 -9.92 12.89 16.76
C THR A 125 -9.51 11.46 16.44
N SER A 126 -9.00 11.24 15.22
CA SER A 126 -8.51 9.94 14.78
C SER A 126 -7.00 9.71 15.06
N TYR A 127 -6.38 10.53 15.91
CA TYR A 127 -4.92 10.52 16.14
C TYR A 127 -4.44 9.57 17.25
N SER A 128 -5.35 8.95 17.99
CA SER A 128 -5.05 8.05 19.10
C SER A 128 -5.96 6.82 19.04
N ASP A 129 -5.40 5.66 19.39
CA ASP A 129 -6.09 4.38 19.51
C ASP A 129 -6.21 3.90 20.97
N ARG A 130 -5.82 4.73 21.95
CA ARG A 130 -5.78 4.36 23.38
C ARG A 130 -7.12 3.84 23.92
N ASP A 131 -8.24 4.40 23.46
CA ASP A 131 -9.59 4.01 23.89
C ASP A 131 -10.29 3.08 22.88
N ALA A 132 -9.57 2.43 21.96
CA ALA A 132 -10.17 1.67 20.86
C ALA A 132 -11.22 0.64 21.31
N GLU A 133 -10.87 -0.22 22.27
CA GLU A 133 -11.80 -1.25 22.77
C GLU A 133 -13.02 -0.64 23.47
N ARG A 134 -12.83 0.46 24.21
CA ARG A 134 -13.93 1.18 24.87
C ARG A 134 -14.87 1.80 23.84
N ILE A 135 -14.32 2.40 22.79
CA ILE A 135 -15.09 2.97 21.67
C ILE A 135 -15.83 1.85 20.92
N HIS A 136 -15.20 0.70 20.69
CA HIS A 136 -15.85 -0.45 20.04
C HIS A 136 -17.03 -0.96 20.84
N ALA A 137 -16.89 -1.15 22.16
CA ALA A 137 -17.97 -1.58 23.04
C ALA A 137 -19.10 -0.54 23.08
N PHE A 138 -18.74 0.73 23.29
CA PHE A 138 -19.68 1.85 23.32
C PHE A 138 -20.55 1.92 22.06
N VAL A 139 -19.94 1.87 20.87
CA VAL A 139 -20.69 1.88 19.60
C VAL A 139 -21.51 0.59 19.44
N ALA A 140 -20.95 -0.58 19.77
CA ALA A 140 -21.69 -1.84 19.67
C ALA A 140 -22.99 -1.83 20.50
N GLU A 141 -22.95 -1.21 21.69
CA GLU A 141 -24.06 -1.15 22.64
C GLU A 141 -25.11 -0.07 22.32
N GLY A 142 -24.84 0.82 21.36
CA GLY A 142 -25.79 1.86 20.94
C GLY A 142 -25.24 3.27 20.89
N GLY A 143 -23.99 3.46 21.34
CA GLY A 143 -23.26 4.73 21.29
C GLY A 143 -23.12 5.31 19.89
N GLY A 144 -23.05 6.64 19.82
CA GLY A 144 -22.77 7.37 18.60
C GLY A 144 -21.33 7.87 18.58
N LEU A 145 -20.59 7.63 17.51
CA LEU A 145 -19.21 8.11 17.35
C LEU A 145 -19.12 9.13 16.22
N LEU A 146 -18.65 10.34 16.53
CA LEU A 146 -18.20 11.33 15.56
C LEU A 146 -16.67 11.41 15.60
N MET A 147 -16.00 10.98 14.54
CA MET A 147 -14.54 10.95 14.50
C MET A 147 -14.00 11.78 13.33
N GLY A 148 -12.89 12.48 13.53
CA GLY A 148 -12.29 13.31 12.50
C GLY A 148 -10.78 13.40 12.58
N GLY A 149 -10.12 13.40 11.42
CA GLY A 149 -8.68 13.61 11.32
C GLY A 149 -8.16 13.13 9.97
N GLN A 150 -6.85 13.29 9.78
CA GLN A 150 -6.19 12.93 8.53
C GLN A 150 -5.04 11.95 8.75
N ALA A 151 -4.85 11.06 7.78
CA ALA A 151 -3.79 10.05 7.81
C ALA A 151 -2.64 10.37 6.85
N TRP A 152 -2.76 11.39 5.98
CA TRP A 152 -1.72 11.72 5.01
C TRP A 152 -0.42 12.21 5.67
N TYR A 153 -0.53 12.98 6.75
CA TYR A 153 0.63 13.44 7.51
C TYR A 153 1.29 12.28 8.23
N TRP A 154 0.49 11.38 8.82
CA TRP A 154 1.03 10.16 9.42
C TRP A 154 1.77 9.32 8.36
N ALA A 155 1.19 9.16 7.17
CA ALA A 155 1.81 8.42 6.08
C ALA A 155 3.12 9.06 5.58
N SER A 156 3.22 10.40 5.56
CA SER A 156 4.46 11.10 5.20
C SER A 156 5.58 10.93 6.23
N GLN A 157 5.22 10.70 7.51
CA GLN A 157 6.20 10.40 8.57
C GLN A 157 6.55 8.91 8.66
N ASN A 158 5.70 8.03 8.11
CA ASN A 158 5.84 6.58 8.17
C ASN A 158 5.91 6.00 6.75
N CYS A 159 6.87 6.48 5.96
CA CYS A 159 7.05 6.05 4.57
C CYS A 159 7.22 4.52 4.46
N GLY A 160 6.46 3.90 3.57
CA GLY A 160 6.44 2.44 3.39
C GLY A 160 5.46 1.70 4.28
N GLU A 161 4.81 2.38 5.23
CA GLU A 161 3.79 1.79 6.09
C GLU A 161 2.38 2.00 5.53
N ALA A 162 1.56 0.95 5.62
CA ALA A 162 0.17 1.01 5.16
C ALA A 162 -0.72 1.74 6.20
N ALA A 163 -1.04 3.01 5.93
CA ALA A 163 -1.89 3.82 6.81
C ALA A 163 -3.24 3.16 7.12
N VAL A 164 -3.86 2.50 6.13
CA VAL A 164 -5.11 1.75 6.29
C VAL A 164 -5.06 0.68 7.39
N ALA A 165 -3.86 0.16 7.71
CA ALA A 165 -3.64 -0.85 8.74
C ALA A 165 -3.05 -0.29 10.03
N LYS A 166 -2.11 0.64 9.94
CA LYS A 166 -1.26 1.05 11.07
C LYS A 166 -1.60 2.43 11.66
N TYR A 167 -2.31 3.29 10.93
CA TYR A 167 -2.74 4.60 11.44
C TYR A 167 -3.63 4.41 12.68
N PRO A 168 -3.39 5.12 13.81
CA PRO A 168 -4.14 4.92 15.05
C PRO A 168 -5.65 4.93 14.88
N GLY A 169 -6.21 5.93 14.18
CA GLY A 169 -7.64 6.00 13.93
C GLY A 169 -8.22 4.80 13.18
N ASN A 170 -7.44 4.16 12.31
CA ASN A 170 -7.90 2.97 11.57
C ASN A 170 -7.95 1.71 12.44
N ARG A 171 -7.21 1.65 13.56
CA ARG A 171 -7.39 0.59 14.56
C ARG A 171 -8.78 0.64 15.20
N ILE A 172 -9.40 1.82 15.20
CA ILE A 172 -10.79 2.02 15.61
C ILE A 172 -11.74 1.78 14.43
N LEU A 173 -11.56 2.55 13.35
CA LEU A 173 -12.52 2.67 12.26
C LEU A 173 -12.67 1.41 11.39
N ASN A 174 -11.60 0.62 11.23
CA ASN A 174 -11.66 -0.59 10.41
C ASN A 174 -12.76 -1.53 10.93
N ARG A 175 -12.95 -1.66 12.25
CA ARG A 175 -14.01 -2.51 12.83
C ARG A 175 -15.42 -2.06 12.41
N PHE A 176 -15.59 -0.79 12.09
CA PHE A 176 -16.85 -0.19 11.67
C PHE A 176 -17.05 -0.16 10.15
N GLY A 177 -16.10 -0.69 9.37
CA GLY A 177 -16.24 -0.70 7.91
C GLY A 177 -15.73 0.56 7.20
N LEU A 178 -14.93 1.39 7.89
CA LEU A 178 -14.42 2.66 7.38
C LEU A 178 -12.91 2.73 7.61
N SER A 179 -12.16 3.34 6.69
CA SER A 179 -10.73 3.64 6.90
C SER A 179 -10.37 5.01 6.35
N ILE A 180 -9.53 5.76 7.06
CA ILE A 180 -8.90 6.98 6.56
C ILE A 180 -7.61 6.61 5.84
N LEU A 181 -7.52 6.96 4.56
CA LEU A 181 -6.37 6.64 3.71
C LEU A 181 -5.28 7.71 3.80
N GLY A 182 -4.04 7.29 3.52
CA GLY A 182 -2.85 8.15 3.55
C GLY A 182 -2.75 9.14 2.39
N GLN A 183 -3.67 9.10 1.42
CA GLN A 183 -3.73 10.08 0.34
C GLN A 183 -4.51 11.31 0.78
N SER A 184 -3.96 12.48 0.46
CA SER A 184 -4.66 13.75 0.58
C SER A 184 -5.59 14.00 -0.62
N SER A 185 -6.59 14.83 -0.41
CA SER A 185 -7.45 15.38 -1.45
C SER A 185 -7.47 16.90 -1.35
N GLN A 186 -7.87 17.56 -2.44
CA GLN A 186 -8.06 19.00 -2.44
C GLN A 186 -9.21 19.37 -1.51
N ALA A 187 -9.00 20.35 -0.63
CA ALA A 187 -10.11 20.95 0.09
C ALA A 187 -10.93 21.80 -0.89
N ALA A 188 -12.20 21.46 -1.05
CA ALA A 188 -13.11 22.17 -1.93
C ALA A 188 -14.55 22.05 -1.41
N LYS A 189 -15.45 22.72 -2.13
CA LYS A 189 -16.89 22.57 -1.96
C LYS A 189 -17.37 21.41 -2.80
N TYR A 190 -18.13 20.51 -2.18
CA TYR A 190 -18.66 19.32 -2.85
C TYR A 190 -20.16 19.25 -2.67
N PRO A 191 -20.90 18.77 -3.68
CA PRO A 191 -22.28 18.42 -3.49
C PRO A 191 -22.36 17.22 -2.51
N PRO A 192 -23.40 17.17 -1.66
CA PRO A 192 -23.70 15.97 -0.91
C PRO A 192 -24.02 14.81 -1.87
N VAL A 193 -23.81 13.58 -1.42
CA VAL A 193 -24.20 12.39 -2.17
C VAL A 193 -25.72 12.43 -2.39
N GLY A 194 -26.15 12.56 -3.65
CA GLY A 194 -27.56 12.66 -4.02
C GLY A 194 -28.31 11.33 -3.98
N PRO A 195 -29.60 11.30 -4.39
CA PRO A 195 -30.31 10.03 -4.59
C PRO A 195 -29.67 9.25 -5.75
N GLY A 196 -29.63 7.91 -5.64
CA GLY A 196 -29.15 7.03 -6.71
C GLY A 196 -28.00 6.11 -6.31
N GLU A 197 -27.35 5.55 -7.33
CA GLU A 197 -26.23 4.62 -7.15
C GLU A 197 -24.90 5.37 -7.06
N HIS A 198 -24.17 5.13 -5.98
CA HIS A 198 -22.89 5.75 -5.73
C HIS A 198 -21.81 4.71 -5.53
N TYR A 199 -20.56 5.14 -5.72
CA TYR A 199 -19.42 4.28 -5.49
C TYR A 199 -19.38 3.82 -4.03
N HIS A 200 -19.34 2.49 -3.86
CA HIS A 200 -19.07 1.82 -2.60
C HIS A 200 -18.22 0.59 -2.91
N PHE A 201 -17.18 0.34 -2.12
CA PHE A 201 -16.17 -0.67 -2.42
C PHE A 201 -16.78 -2.06 -2.69
N ARG A 202 -17.66 -2.53 -1.81
CA ARG A 202 -18.27 -3.88 -1.96
C ARG A 202 -19.21 -3.95 -3.15
N ARG A 203 -19.94 -2.87 -3.42
CA ARG A 203 -20.85 -2.79 -4.57
C ARG A 203 -20.07 -2.80 -5.88
N ALA A 204 -19.03 -1.98 -5.98
CA ALA A 204 -18.15 -1.95 -7.14
C ALA A 204 -17.47 -3.32 -7.34
N LEU A 205 -17.02 -3.97 -6.27
CA LEU A 205 -16.44 -5.32 -6.34
C LEU A 205 -17.44 -6.38 -6.82
N LEU A 206 -18.70 -6.29 -6.39
CA LEU A 206 -19.77 -7.18 -6.86
C LEU A 206 -20.01 -7.01 -8.37
N LEU A 207 -20.19 -5.75 -8.82
CA LEU A 207 -20.36 -5.44 -10.25
C LEU A 207 -19.16 -5.87 -11.07
N PHE A 208 -17.96 -5.68 -10.54
CA PHE A 208 -16.74 -6.16 -11.16
C PHE A 208 -16.77 -7.68 -11.33
N SER A 209 -17.06 -8.42 -10.27
CA SER A 209 -17.10 -9.89 -10.32
C SER A 209 -18.16 -10.44 -11.29
N THR A 210 -19.27 -9.73 -11.51
CA THR A 210 -20.30 -10.16 -12.48
C THR A 210 -19.88 -9.85 -13.92
N GLN A 211 -19.24 -8.71 -14.16
CA GLN A 211 -18.80 -8.26 -15.50
C GLN A 211 -17.42 -8.80 -15.93
N LEU A 212 -16.76 -9.61 -15.09
CA LEU A 212 -15.55 -10.34 -15.45
C LEU A 212 -15.82 -11.46 -16.47
N GLN A 213 -17.06 -11.94 -16.57
CA GLN A 213 -17.42 -13.01 -17.52
C GLN A 213 -17.61 -12.42 -18.92
N GLY A 214 -16.58 -12.52 -19.76
CA GLY A 214 -16.60 -12.11 -21.17
C GLY A 214 -15.61 -10.99 -21.52
N HIS A 215 -15.25 -10.92 -22.80
CA HIS A 215 -14.32 -9.92 -23.36
C HIS A 215 -14.94 -8.53 -23.60
N GLN A 216 -16.18 -8.31 -23.15
CA GLN A 216 -16.86 -7.02 -23.32
C GLN A 216 -16.26 -5.94 -22.42
N GLU A 217 -16.27 -4.69 -22.89
CA GLU A 217 -15.91 -3.54 -22.06
C GLU A 217 -16.83 -3.46 -20.82
N PRO A 218 -16.31 -2.97 -19.68
CA PRO A 218 -17.14 -2.72 -18.50
C PRO A 218 -18.23 -1.69 -18.85
N THR A 219 -19.44 -1.92 -18.35
CA THR A 219 -20.56 -0.99 -18.52
C THR A 219 -20.62 -0.02 -17.34
N GLU A 220 -21.36 1.09 -17.49
CA GLU A 220 -21.67 1.95 -16.35
C GLU A 220 -22.53 1.20 -15.30
N PRO A 221 -22.40 1.53 -14.01
CA PRO A 221 -21.48 2.52 -13.43
C PRO A 221 -20.05 1.99 -13.19
N LEU A 222 -19.79 0.70 -13.43
CA LEU A 222 -18.49 0.08 -13.17
C LEU A 222 -17.36 0.75 -13.95
N LYS A 223 -17.59 1.11 -15.22
CA LYS A 223 -16.60 1.78 -16.07
C LYS A 223 -16.08 3.09 -15.45
N GLY A 224 -16.96 3.91 -14.87
CA GLY A 224 -16.58 5.11 -14.12
C GLY A 224 -15.94 4.84 -12.75
N TRP A 225 -16.12 3.63 -12.20
CA TRP A 225 -15.65 3.26 -10.85
C TRP A 225 -14.36 2.44 -10.85
N LEU A 226 -13.92 1.94 -11.99
CA LEU A 226 -12.89 0.89 -12.08
C LEU A 226 -11.52 1.34 -11.56
N GLN A 227 -11.12 2.58 -11.85
CA GLN A 227 -9.90 3.15 -11.29
C GLN A 227 -9.96 3.23 -9.75
N ARG A 228 -11.08 3.71 -9.19
CA ARG A 228 -11.27 3.81 -7.74
C ARG A 228 -11.31 2.44 -7.08
N LEU A 229 -12.03 1.49 -7.68
CA LEU A 229 -12.06 0.09 -7.23
C LEU A 229 -10.66 -0.51 -7.18
N THR A 230 -9.84 -0.27 -8.20
CA THR A 230 -8.46 -0.77 -8.26
C THR A 230 -7.64 -0.25 -7.07
N GLN A 231 -7.70 1.06 -6.81
CA GLN A 231 -6.99 1.69 -5.70
C GLN A 231 -7.51 1.23 -4.33
N ASP A 232 -8.83 1.07 -4.18
CA ASP A 232 -9.43 0.59 -2.94
C ASP A 232 -9.18 -0.89 -2.69
N CYS A 233 -9.10 -1.73 -3.73
CA CYS A 233 -8.68 -3.11 -3.60
C CYS A 233 -7.25 -3.20 -3.03
N ALA A 234 -6.32 -2.40 -3.56
CA ALA A 234 -4.96 -2.35 -3.04
C ALA A 234 -4.93 -1.94 -1.56
N ALA A 235 -5.65 -0.86 -1.21
CA ALA A 235 -5.73 -0.40 0.18
C ALA A 235 -6.39 -1.45 1.09
N PHE A 236 -7.53 -2.02 0.69
CA PHE A 236 -8.27 -2.99 1.48
C PHE A 236 -7.44 -4.22 1.81
N LEU A 237 -6.66 -4.72 0.86
CA LEU A 237 -5.82 -5.91 1.06
C LEU A 237 -4.72 -5.70 2.10
N HIS A 238 -4.31 -4.45 2.37
CA HIS A 238 -3.38 -4.17 3.46
C HIS A 238 -4.02 -4.22 4.85
N ILE A 239 -5.36 -4.27 4.96
CA ILE A 239 -6.04 -4.41 6.24
C ILE A 239 -5.81 -5.85 6.77
N PRO A 240 -5.29 -6.03 8.00
CA PRO A 240 -5.04 -7.36 8.54
C PRO A 240 -6.32 -8.20 8.60
N ALA A 241 -6.28 -9.39 8.00
CA ALA A 241 -7.45 -10.28 7.92
C ALA A 241 -7.47 -11.40 8.99
N HIS A 242 -6.38 -11.61 9.73
CA HIS A 242 -6.18 -12.77 10.62
C HIS A 242 -7.28 -12.91 11.69
N ASP A 243 -7.76 -11.80 12.24
CA ASP A 243 -8.78 -11.80 13.32
C ASP A 243 -10.15 -11.27 12.87
N CYS A 244 -10.36 -11.09 11.55
CA CYS A 244 -11.62 -10.59 11.02
C CYS A 244 -12.18 -11.56 9.96
N PRO A 245 -13.15 -12.44 10.33
CA PRO A 245 -13.76 -13.39 9.39
C PRO A 245 -14.35 -12.73 8.14
N ALA A 246 -14.87 -11.50 8.27
CA ALA A 246 -15.40 -10.74 7.15
C ALA A 246 -14.31 -10.36 6.13
N TYR A 247 -13.10 -10.02 6.59
CA TYR A 247 -11.97 -9.71 5.71
C TYR A 247 -11.32 -10.96 5.16
N ALA A 248 -11.13 -11.99 5.98
CA ALA A 248 -10.67 -13.29 5.52
C ALA A 248 -11.57 -13.84 4.39
N SER A 249 -12.90 -13.68 4.53
CA SER A 249 -13.86 -14.05 3.49
C SER A 249 -13.68 -13.23 2.21
N LEU A 250 -13.50 -11.91 2.31
CA LEU A 250 -13.24 -11.05 1.15
C LEU A 250 -11.92 -11.37 0.45
N HIS A 251 -10.82 -11.58 1.20
CA HIS A 251 -9.55 -12.05 0.64
C HIS A 251 -9.77 -13.36 -0.12
N ARG A 252 -10.50 -14.33 0.47
CA ARG A 252 -10.81 -15.61 -0.17
C ARG A 252 -11.64 -15.44 -1.46
N ILE A 253 -12.60 -14.51 -1.48
CA ILE A 253 -13.39 -14.18 -2.67
C ILE A 253 -12.47 -13.62 -3.76
N LEU A 254 -11.63 -12.64 -3.44
CA LEU A 254 -10.68 -12.04 -4.38
C LEU A 254 -9.70 -13.08 -4.94
N THR A 255 -9.17 -13.96 -4.08
CA THR A 255 -8.33 -15.09 -4.51
C THR A 255 -9.07 -16.03 -5.45
N LYS A 256 -10.34 -16.35 -5.18
CA LYS A 256 -11.17 -17.20 -6.07
C LYS A 256 -11.41 -16.52 -7.42
N VAL A 257 -11.67 -15.22 -7.42
CA VAL A 257 -11.83 -14.42 -8.63
C VAL A 257 -10.56 -14.50 -9.48
N LEU A 258 -9.39 -14.24 -8.91
CA LEU A 258 -8.12 -14.34 -9.64
C LEU A 258 -7.83 -15.75 -10.13
N LYS A 259 -8.07 -16.78 -9.31
CA LYS A 259 -7.89 -18.18 -9.74
C LYS A 259 -8.79 -18.56 -10.91
N ARG A 260 -10.02 -18.04 -10.94
CA ARG A 260 -10.96 -18.32 -12.04
C ARG A 260 -10.60 -17.57 -13.32
N THR A 261 -10.20 -16.31 -13.20
CA THR A 261 -9.96 -15.44 -14.35
C THR A 261 -8.53 -15.53 -14.89
N GLY A 262 -7.57 -15.92 -14.05
CA GLY A 262 -6.14 -15.83 -14.33
C GLY A 262 -5.58 -14.43 -14.09
N ILE A 263 -4.25 -14.36 -14.03
CA ILE A 263 -3.52 -13.08 -13.96
C ILE A 263 -3.28 -12.62 -15.41
N PRO A 264 -3.71 -11.41 -15.80
CA PRO A 264 -3.51 -10.90 -17.15
C PRO A 264 -2.03 -10.84 -17.52
N GLN A 265 -1.71 -11.13 -18.79
CA GLN A 265 -0.40 -10.86 -19.34
C GLN A 265 -0.26 -9.35 -19.58
N VAL A 266 0.91 -8.80 -19.27
CA VAL A 266 1.23 -7.40 -19.51
C VAL A 266 2.69 -7.27 -19.92
N SER A 267 2.92 -6.65 -21.08
CA SER A 267 4.26 -6.44 -21.64
C SER A 267 4.28 -5.22 -22.56
N ARG A 268 5.46 -4.85 -23.08
CA ARG A 268 5.57 -3.82 -24.13
C ARG A 268 4.67 -4.10 -25.32
N HIS A 269 4.53 -5.37 -25.69
CA HIS A 269 3.79 -5.82 -26.86
C HIS A 269 2.33 -6.12 -26.56
N CYS A 270 1.96 -6.20 -25.28
CA CYS A 270 0.59 -6.38 -24.80
C CYS A 270 0.33 -5.38 -23.66
N PRO A 271 0.18 -4.08 -23.97
CA PRO A 271 -0.06 -3.06 -22.97
C PRO A 271 -1.50 -3.14 -22.43
N VAL A 272 -1.67 -2.74 -21.17
CA VAL A 272 -2.95 -2.76 -20.45
C VAL A 272 -3.34 -1.33 -20.07
N LYS A 273 -4.53 -0.88 -20.47
CA LYS A 273 -5.05 0.44 -20.07
C LYS A 273 -5.40 0.46 -18.58
N SER A 274 -5.13 1.54 -17.87
CA SER A 274 -5.32 1.59 -16.41
C SER A 274 -6.78 1.59 -15.97
N ASN A 275 -7.72 2.00 -16.82
CA ASN A 275 -9.15 1.88 -16.59
C ASN A 275 -9.73 0.63 -17.28
N SER A 276 -9.12 -0.53 -17.06
CA SER A 276 -9.52 -1.83 -17.63
C SER A 276 -9.68 -2.90 -16.55
N LYS A 277 -10.37 -3.99 -16.91
CA LYS A 277 -10.57 -5.12 -15.98
C LYS A 277 -9.23 -5.79 -15.67
N GLU A 278 -8.34 -5.82 -16.66
CA GLU A 278 -7.01 -6.38 -16.60
C GLU A 278 -6.12 -5.61 -15.61
N ALA A 279 -6.14 -4.26 -15.65
CA ALA A 279 -5.41 -3.44 -14.69
C ALA A 279 -5.88 -3.69 -13.25
N ALA A 280 -7.19 -3.81 -13.05
CA ALA A 280 -7.76 -4.13 -11.74
C ALA A 280 -7.29 -5.51 -11.25
N LEU A 281 -7.27 -6.52 -12.12
CA LEU A 281 -6.78 -7.87 -11.79
C LEU A 281 -5.28 -7.88 -11.45
N LEU A 282 -4.44 -7.16 -12.21
CA LEU A 282 -3.01 -7.03 -11.93
C LEU A 282 -2.74 -6.41 -10.54
N CYS A 283 -3.50 -5.37 -10.20
CA CYS A 283 -3.42 -4.71 -8.91
C CYS A 283 -3.88 -5.64 -7.78
N MET A 284 -5.02 -6.33 -7.95
CA MET A 284 -5.52 -7.31 -6.98
C MET A 284 -4.53 -8.47 -6.76
N ALA A 285 -3.93 -8.99 -7.84
CA ALA A 285 -2.94 -10.06 -7.75
C ALA A 285 -1.71 -9.61 -6.95
N THR A 286 -1.21 -8.42 -7.25
CA THR A 286 -0.07 -7.82 -6.53
C THR A 286 -0.42 -7.65 -5.05
N GLY A 287 -1.54 -6.98 -4.73
CA GLY A 287 -1.97 -6.77 -3.34
C GLY A 287 -2.15 -8.06 -2.55
N LEU A 288 -2.79 -9.08 -3.15
CA LEU A 288 -2.98 -10.37 -2.50
C LEU A 288 -1.65 -11.07 -2.24
N SER A 289 -0.74 -11.05 -3.20
CA SER A 289 0.59 -11.64 -3.04
C SER A 289 1.40 -11.03 -1.89
N LEU A 290 1.15 -9.76 -1.56
CA LEU A 290 1.79 -9.11 -0.41
C LEU A 290 1.27 -9.60 0.94
N THR A 291 0.05 -10.15 0.96
CA THR A 291 -0.64 -10.61 2.19
C THR A 291 -0.51 -12.12 2.40
N MET A 292 -0.18 -12.87 1.35
CA MET A 292 -0.06 -14.32 1.39
C MET A 292 1.36 -14.72 1.78
N THR A 293 1.47 -15.83 2.53
CA THR A 293 2.75 -16.46 2.84
C THR A 293 3.33 -17.20 1.63
N ASP A 294 2.47 -17.68 0.73
CA ASP A 294 2.85 -18.36 -0.51
C ASP A 294 2.05 -17.82 -1.70
N SER A 295 2.77 -17.22 -2.65
CA SER A 295 2.19 -16.65 -3.88
C SER A 295 1.99 -17.70 -4.97
N ALA A 296 2.57 -18.90 -4.84
CA ALA A 296 2.40 -19.98 -5.82
C ALA A 296 0.92 -20.36 -5.97
N ALA A 297 0.16 -20.24 -4.87
CA ALA A 297 -1.28 -20.42 -4.85
C ALA A 297 -2.05 -19.51 -5.83
N LEU A 298 -1.49 -18.35 -6.21
CA LEU A 298 -2.10 -17.43 -7.18
C LEU A 298 -1.72 -17.74 -8.63
N VAL A 299 -0.53 -18.31 -8.86
CA VAL A 299 0.07 -18.38 -10.20
C VAL A 299 -0.38 -19.62 -10.99
N GLN A 300 -0.97 -20.64 -10.36
CA GLN A 300 -1.35 -21.93 -11.01
C GLN A 300 -0.22 -22.60 -11.82
N LYS A 301 1.01 -22.09 -11.78
CA LYS A 301 2.20 -22.74 -12.32
C LYS A 301 2.68 -23.72 -11.26
N SER A 302 2.98 -24.94 -11.68
CA SER A 302 3.65 -25.93 -10.83
C SER A 302 5.01 -25.36 -10.40
N ALA A 303 5.35 -25.50 -9.12
CA ALA A 303 6.72 -25.28 -8.62
C ALA A 303 7.73 -26.32 -9.15
N ALA A 304 7.37 -27.05 -10.22
CA ALA A 304 8.24 -27.96 -10.92
C ALA A 304 9.36 -27.16 -11.60
N GLY A 305 10.54 -27.16 -10.98
CA GLY A 305 11.76 -26.64 -11.60
C GLY A 305 12.74 -25.95 -10.65
N VAL A 306 12.35 -25.60 -9.42
CA VAL A 306 13.27 -24.91 -8.49
C VAL A 306 13.67 -25.86 -7.37
N CYS A 307 14.38 -26.93 -7.73
CA CYS A 307 15.15 -27.72 -6.78
C CYS A 307 16.61 -27.26 -6.82
N ALA A 308 16.83 -25.97 -6.53
CA ALA A 308 18.17 -25.44 -6.36
C ALA A 308 18.62 -25.72 -4.91
N LEU A 309 19.82 -26.31 -4.77
CA LEU A 309 20.47 -26.45 -3.47
C LEU A 309 20.58 -25.07 -2.79
N PRO A 310 20.55 -25.00 -1.45
CA PRO A 310 20.76 -23.74 -0.72
C PRO A 310 22.05 -23.07 -1.19
N ILE A 311 21.99 -21.76 -1.49
CA ILE A 311 23.16 -20.98 -1.94
C ILE A 311 23.51 -19.99 -0.85
N THR A 312 24.72 -20.10 -0.31
CA THR A 312 25.28 -19.13 0.63
C THR A 312 26.06 -18.06 -0.12
N VAL A 313 25.80 -16.80 0.21
CA VAL A 313 26.50 -15.62 -0.33
C VAL A 313 27.03 -14.76 0.81
N GLU A 314 28.24 -14.25 0.64
CA GLU A 314 28.83 -13.28 1.57
C GLU A 314 28.34 -11.88 1.24
N ILE A 315 27.74 -11.21 2.21
CA ILE A 315 27.17 -9.87 2.06
C ILE A 315 27.88 -8.91 2.98
N ASP A 316 28.44 -7.83 2.42
CA ASP A 316 28.99 -6.73 3.23
C ASP A 316 27.87 -5.94 3.89
N GLY A 317 27.64 -6.23 5.17
CA GLY A 317 26.72 -5.55 6.06
C GLY A 317 27.27 -4.24 6.62
N THR A 318 28.48 -3.80 6.25
CA THR A 318 29.01 -2.49 6.62
C THR A 318 28.48 -1.44 5.65
N ASN A 319 27.93 -0.34 6.18
CA ASN A 319 27.35 0.72 5.37
C ASN A 319 27.46 2.08 6.07
N PRO A 320 28.57 2.83 5.90
CA PRO A 320 28.75 4.13 6.56
C PRO A 320 27.83 5.23 6.01
N GLY A 321 27.28 5.04 4.80
CA GLY A 321 26.41 6.00 4.13
C GLY A 321 24.93 5.83 4.45
N LYS A 322 24.09 6.30 3.52
CA LYS A 322 22.64 6.05 3.53
C LYS A 322 22.35 4.58 3.23
N THR A 323 21.13 4.12 3.54
CA THR A 323 20.64 2.77 3.22
C THR A 323 21.00 2.35 1.79
N ALA A 324 21.52 1.13 1.62
CA ALA A 324 22.08 0.66 0.36
C ALA A 324 21.72 -0.80 0.07
N TRP A 325 21.62 -1.18 -1.20
CA TRP A 325 21.32 -2.55 -1.63
C TRP A 325 22.61 -3.30 -1.97
N ARG A 326 22.76 -4.50 -1.40
CA ARG A 326 23.82 -5.46 -1.73
C ARG A 326 23.27 -6.54 -2.67
N SER A 327 23.93 -6.70 -3.81
CA SER A 327 23.61 -7.72 -4.80
C SER A 327 24.00 -9.10 -4.29
N THR A 328 23.10 -10.08 -4.45
CA THR A 328 23.38 -11.48 -4.10
C THR A 328 23.81 -12.32 -5.30
N GLY A 329 23.56 -11.85 -6.53
CA GLY A 329 23.68 -12.68 -7.74
C GLY A 329 22.64 -13.80 -7.81
N LEU A 330 21.56 -13.71 -7.03
CA LEU A 330 20.47 -14.67 -6.99
C LEU A 330 19.16 -14.04 -7.50
N TYR A 331 18.30 -14.88 -8.04
CA TYR A 331 17.00 -14.51 -8.57
C TYR A 331 15.93 -15.45 -7.99
N LEU A 332 14.84 -14.87 -7.50
CA LEU A 332 13.64 -15.61 -7.09
C LEU A 332 12.72 -15.78 -8.32
N PRO A 333 12.44 -17.01 -8.78
CA PRO A 333 11.50 -17.23 -9.87
C PRO A 333 10.09 -16.74 -9.57
N GLU A 334 9.35 -16.39 -10.62
CA GLU A 334 7.96 -15.93 -10.55
C GLU A 334 7.08 -16.89 -9.73
N GLY A 335 6.31 -16.36 -8.78
CA GLY A 335 5.40 -17.13 -7.94
C GLY A 335 6.06 -18.03 -6.89
N HIS A 336 7.39 -18.08 -6.80
CA HIS A 336 8.09 -18.93 -5.84
C HIS A 336 8.32 -18.23 -4.49
N THR A 337 8.57 -19.05 -3.47
CA THR A 337 8.95 -18.60 -2.13
C THR A 337 10.42 -18.92 -1.91
N ALA A 338 11.20 -17.90 -1.51
CA ALA A 338 12.55 -18.09 -1.00
C ALA A 338 12.53 -18.22 0.53
N VAL A 339 13.42 -19.04 1.04
CA VAL A 339 13.71 -19.12 2.48
C VAL A 339 15.11 -18.60 2.71
N ILE A 340 15.22 -17.55 3.52
CA ILE A 340 16.45 -16.81 3.76
C ILE A 340 16.88 -17.07 5.19
N THR A 341 18.06 -17.67 5.32
CA THR A 341 18.68 -18.00 6.60
C THR A 341 19.81 -17.01 6.85
N CYS A 342 19.68 -16.25 7.94
CA CYS A 342 20.62 -15.22 8.38
C CYS A 342 21.21 -15.59 9.76
N PRO A 343 22.45 -15.18 10.06
CA PRO A 343 23.03 -15.30 11.39
C PRO A 343 22.23 -14.50 12.44
N CYS A 344 22.30 -14.92 13.71
CA CYS A 344 21.59 -14.23 14.82
C CYS A 344 21.90 -12.72 14.88
N LEU A 345 23.15 -12.33 14.58
CA LEU A 345 23.61 -10.94 14.66
C LEU A 345 22.88 -9.99 13.71
N VAL A 346 22.26 -10.51 12.64
CA VAL A 346 21.52 -9.71 11.64
C VAL A 346 20.05 -9.50 12.06
N VAL A 347 19.52 -10.39 12.91
CA VAL A 347 18.12 -10.36 13.32
C VAL A 347 17.85 -9.11 14.15
N GLY A 348 16.91 -8.28 13.69
CA GLY A 348 16.59 -7.01 14.34
C GLY A 348 17.61 -5.89 14.12
N ALA A 349 18.69 -6.13 13.36
CA ALA A 349 19.69 -5.11 13.01
C ALA A 349 19.21 -4.12 11.94
N GLY A 350 17.93 -4.17 11.54
CA GLY A 350 17.31 -3.29 10.56
C GLY A 350 17.57 -3.67 9.09
N LEU A 351 18.16 -4.84 8.82
CA LEU A 351 18.32 -5.36 7.46
C LEU A 351 16.97 -5.76 6.87
N LYS A 352 16.84 -5.60 5.56
CA LYS A 352 15.67 -6.07 4.80
C LYS A 352 16.12 -6.95 3.64
N VAL A 353 15.26 -7.88 3.27
CA VAL A 353 15.36 -8.58 1.99
C VAL A 353 14.46 -7.84 1.01
N GLN A 354 14.95 -7.61 -0.20
CA GLN A 354 14.16 -7.13 -1.31
C GLN A 354 14.26 -8.08 -2.49
N VAL A 355 13.12 -8.37 -3.13
CA VAL A 355 13.02 -9.08 -4.40
C VAL A 355 12.53 -8.10 -5.45
N GLY A 356 13.25 -7.98 -6.55
CA GLY A 356 13.01 -7.02 -7.62
C GLY A 356 14.00 -5.86 -7.59
N CYS A 357 14.49 -5.47 -8.77
CA CYS A 357 15.47 -4.39 -8.95
C CYS A 357 14.83 -3.00 -9.10
N HIS A 358 13.50 -2.93 -9.20
CA HIS A 358 12.76 -1.70 -9.47
C HIS A 358 12.51 -0.89 -8.19
N THR A 359 12.11 0.38 -8.38
CA THR A 359 11.58 1.25 -7.33
C THR A 359 10.26 1.93 -7.72
N ASP A 360 9.91 1.92 -9.00
CA ASP A 360 8.74 2.60 -9.55
C ASP A 360 7.43 1.92 -9.19
N ASP A 361 6.45 2.73 -8.81
CA ASP A 361 5.04 2.38 -8.75
C ASP A 361 4.30 2.97 -9.96
N LEU A 362 3.91 2.10 -10.89
CA LEU A 362 3.20 2.51 -12.11
C LEU A 362 1.67 2.57 -11.93
N SER A 363 1.14 2.45 -10.71
CA SER A 363 -0.32 2.42 -10.46
C SER A 363 -1.06 3.68 -10.93
N GLN A 364 -0.34 4.78 -11.19
CA GLN A 364 -0.89 6.04 -11.73
C GLN A 364 -0.65 6.23 -13.23
N ALA A 365 0.06 5.32 -13.89
CA ALA A 365 0.24 5.39 -15.34
C ALA A 365 -1.13 5.29 -16.05
N LYS A 366 -1.25 5.85 -17.27
CA LYS A 366 -2.47 5.71 -18.09
C LYS A 366 -2.56 4.35 -18.79
N GLU A 367 -1.41 3.75 -19.03
CA GLU A 367 -1.21 2.47 -19.69
C GLU A 367 -0.03 1.76 -19.01
N LEU A 368 -0.14 0.45 -18.84
CA LEU A 368 0.82 -0.43 -18.21
C LEU A 368 1.47 -1.32 -19.27
N LYS A 369 2.79 -1.28 -19.36
CA LYS A 369 3.63 -2.14 -20.22
C LYS A 369 4.36 -3.22 -19.41
N ARG A 370 4.16 -3.23 -18.09
CA ARG A 370 4.48 -4.31 -17.16
C ARG A 370 3.55 -4.22 -15.94
N ALA A 371 3.62 -5.18 -15.04
CA ALA A 371 2.89 -5.11 -13.78
C ALA A 371 3.29 -3.84 -12.99
N PRO A 372 2.33 -3.20 -12.29
CA PRO A 372 2.53 -1.84 -11.78
C PRO A 372 3.58 -1.74 -10.67
N VAL A 373 3.57 -2.71 -9.75
CA VAL A 373 4.55 -2.85 -8.67
C VAL A 373 5.10 -4.27 -8.70
N VAL A 374 6.39 -4.40 -8.97
CA VAL A 374 7.10 -5.69 -9.14
C VAL A 374 8.16 -5.93 -8.06
N ILE A 375 8.01 -5.26 -6.92
CA ILE A 375 8.94 -5.33 -5.80
C ILE A 375 8.27 -5.96 -4.59
N ARG A 376 9.05 -6.74 -3.84
CA ARG A 376 8.65 -7.29 -2.54
C ARG A 376 9.77 -7.04 -1.54
N THR A 377 9.42 -6.51 -0.37
CA THR A 377 10.38 -6.28 0.71
C THR A 377 9.85 -6.88 2.01
N CYS A 378 10.74 -7.49 2.81
CA CYS A 378 10.45 -7.89 4.18
C CYS A 378 11.63 -7.60 5.10
N ASP A 379 11.35 -7.21 6.34
CA ASP A 379 12.39 -7.04 7.36
C ASP A 379 12.96 -8.41 7.78
N VAL A 380 14.25 -8.47 8.11
CA VAL A 380 14.87 -9.67 8.69
C VAL A 380 14.54 -9.73 10.18
N ALA A 381 13.33 -10.20 10.48
CA ALA A 381 12.78 -10.25 11.84
C ALA A 381 13.15 -11.52 12.62
N CYS A 382 13.59 -12.57 11.93
CA CYS A 382 14.01 -13.83 12.53
C CYS A 382 15.14 -14.48 11.69
N GLN A 383 15.82 -15.49 12.25
CA GLN A 383 16.94 -16.15 11.57
C GLN A 383 16.54 -16.83 10.26
N LYS A 384 15.32 -17.36 10.17
CA LYS A 384 14.80 -18.06 8.99
C LYS A 384 13.53 -17.36 8.51
N GLN A 385 13.70 -16.48 7.52
CA GLN A 385 12.64 -15.65 6.99
C GLN A 385 12.18 -16.14 5.62
N SER A 386 10.89 -16.37 5.43
CA SER A 386 10.31 -16.66 4.12
C SER A 386 9.87 -15.38 3.41
N ILE A 387 10.12 -15.31 2.11
CA ILE A 387 9.65 -14.23 1.22
C ILE A 387 9.12 -14.82 -0.07
N SER A 388 7.88 -14.50 -0.39
CA SER A 388 7.23 -14.89 -1.64
C SER A 388 7.03 -13.66 -2.53
N CYS A 389 7.33 -13.79 -3.83
CA CYS A 389 7.14 -12.73 -4.81
C CYS A 389 6.34 -13.24 -6.01
N LEU A 390 5.22 -12.58 -6.30
CA LEU A 390 4.38 -12.94 -7.45
C LEU A 390 5.14 -12.84 -8.76
N TRP A 391 5.87 -11.75 -8.96
CA TRP A 391 6.51 -11.41 -10.24
C TRP A 391 7.95 -11.95 -10.36
N GLY A 392 8.50 -12.53 -9.29
CA GLY A 392 9.92 -12.87 -9.20
C GLY A 392 10.81 -11.63 -9.15
N GLY A 393 12.14 -11.82 -9.14
CA GLY A 393 13.08 -10.70 -9.13
C GLY A 393 14.47 -11.07 -8.61
N LEU A 394 15.44 -10.21 -8.90
CA LEU A 394 16.76 -10.29 -8.26
C LEU A 394 16.61 -10.10 -6.74
N ILE A 395 17.37 -10.88 -5.97
CA ILE A 395 17.36 -10.83 -4.51
C ILE A 395 18.45 -9.88 -4.04
N TYR A 396 18.07 -8.93 -3.20
CA TYR A 396 18.95 -7.94 -2.60
C TYR A 396 18.85 -7.99 -1.08
N ILE A 397 19.97 -7.69 -0.43
CA ILE A 397 19.99 -7.39 1.01
C ILE A 397 20.12 -5.88 1.16
N VAL A 398 19.10 -5.26 1.74
CA VAL A 398 19.05 -3.84 2.04
C VAL A 398 19.70 -3.62 3.41
N VAL A 399 20.85 -2.97 3.39
CA VAL A 399 21.63 -2.67 4.59
C VAL A 399 21.30 -1.26 5.06
N PRO A 400 20.88 -1.05 6.33
CA PRO A 400 20.51 0.26 6.83
C PRO A 400 21.71 1.20 6.89
N ALA A 401 21.43 2.50 6.97
CA ALA A 401 22.46 3.51 7.17
C ALA A 401 23.25 3.25 8.47
N LYS A 402 24.56 3.51 8.44
CA LYS A 402 25.49 3.38 9.58
C LYS A 402 25.66 1.95 10.13
N SER A 403 25.31 0.93 9.36
CA SER A 403 25.52 -0.47 9.76
C SER A 403 27.01 -0.80 9.84
N VAL A 404 27.40 -1.61 10.82
CA VAL A 404 28.80 -2.01 11.11
C VAL A 404 28.95 -3.54 11.24
N LEU A 405 28.06 -4.30 10.61
CA LEU A 405 27.96 -5.76 10.81
C LEU A 405 29.11 -6.56 10.16
N GLY A 406 29.94 -5.95 9.31
CA GLY A 406 30.95 -6.66 8.55
C GLY A 406 30.35 -7.60 7.51
N ASN A 407 31.15 -8.56 7.04
CA ASN A 407 30.66 -9.58 6.12
C ASN A 407 29.77 -10.58 6.86
N VAL A 408 28.59 -10.83 6.31
CA VAL A 408 27.61 -11.75 6.86
C VAL A 408 27.23 -12.83 5.83
N PRO A 409 27.36 -14.12 6.16
CA PRO A 409 26.91 -15.20 5.29
C PRO A 409 25.39 -15.28 5.30
N ILE A 410 24.76 -15.19 4.13
CA ILE A 410 23.31 -15.32 3.98
C ILE A 410 23.02 -16.49 3.06
N THR A 411 22.21 -17.44 3.53
CA THR A 411 21.84 -18.63 2.75
C THR A 411 20.43 -18.50 2.21
N VAL A 412 20.26 -18.74 0.92
CA VAL A 412 18.96 -18.63 0.23
C VAL A 412 18.58 -19.96 -0.39
N GLU A 413 17.40 -20.47 -0.04
CA GLU A 413 16.75 -21.63 -0.63
C GLU A 413 15.62 -21.18 -1.57
N GLY A 414 15.37 -21.91 -2.66
CA GLY A 414 14.31 -21.58 -3.62
C GLY A 414 14.67 -20.48 -4.63
N ALA A 415 15.94 -20.12 -4.72
CA ALA A 415 16.46 -19.14 -5.69
C ALA A 415 17.34 -19.81 -6.76
N VAL A 416 17.48 -19.16 -7.92
CA VAL A 416 18.40 -19.55 -8.99
C VAL A 416 19.52 -18.52 -9.14
N ARG A 417 20.63 -18.92 -9.76
CA ARG A 417 21.72 -17.96 -10.04
C ARG A 417 21.30 -16.98 -11.14
N ALA A 418 21.73 -15.74 -11.01
CA ALA A 418 21.62 -14.71 -12.03
C ALA A 418 23.00 -14.40 -12.64
N PRO A 419 23.08 -14.04 -13.94
CA PRO A 419 24.33 -13.55 -14.51
C PRO A 419 24.78 -12.30 -13.75
N PHE A 420 25.92 -12.40 -13.07
CA PHE A 420 26.49 -11.29 -12.30
C PHE A 420 27.98 -11.20 -12.58
N PHE A 421 28.40 -10.12 -13.23
CA PHE A 421 29.81 -9.84 -13.50
C PHE A 421 30.25 -8.63 -12.67
N LYS A 422 31.35 -8.76 -11.94
CA LYS A 422 31.99 -7.68 -11.19
C LYS A 422 33.41 -7.49 -11.67
N LEU A 423 33.72 -6.27 -12.13
CA LEU A 423 35.04 -5.93 -12.67
C LEU A 423 36.11 -6.14 -11.60
N GLY A 424 37.16 -6.88 -11.95
CA GLY A 424 38.27 -7.21 -11.04
C GLY A 424 38.04 -8.45 -10.16
N GLU A 425 36.81 -8.94 -10.04
CA GLU A 425 36.48 -10.10 -9.19
C GLU A 425 36.01 -11.32 -10.02
N THR A 426 35.18 -11.11 -11.04
CA THR A 426 34.66 -12.20 -11.87
C THR A 426 35.71 -12.69 -12.87
N CYS A 427 35.91 -14.01 -12.93
CA CYS A 427 36.78 -14.66 -13.91
C CYS A 427 36.14 -14.65 -15.32
N GLU A 428 36.87 -14.17 -16.32
CA GLU A 428 36.39 -14.09 -17.72
C GLU A 428 36.03 -15.47 -18.30
N ARG A 429 36.89 -16.48 -18.08
CA ARG A 429 36.62 -17.85 -18.55
C ARG A 429 35.35 -18.42 -17.95
N GLN A 430 35.09 -18.16 -16.67
CA GLN A 430 33.85 -18.59 -16.01
C GLN A 430 32.64 -17.78 -16.50
N TRP A 431 32.84 -16.50 -16.80
CA TRP A 431 31.81 -15.66 -17.38
C TRP A 431 31.33 -16.22 -18.72
N GLU A 432 32.27 -16.47 -19.63
CA GLU A 432 32.00 -16.99 -20.97
C GLU A 432 31.42 -18.41 -20.94
N ALA A 433 31.99 -19.29 -20.11
CA ALA A 433 31.59 -20.69 -20.07
C ALA A 433 30.27 -20.94 -19.33
N CYS A 434 29.96 -20.16 -18.29
CA CYS A 434 28.87 -20.51 -17.36
C CYS A 434 28.03 -19.33 -16.90
N ILE A 435 28.62 -18.27 -16.33
CA ILE A 435 27.87 -17.25 -15.58
C ILE A 435 26.89 -16.49 -16.47
N ARG A 436 27.30 -16.13 -17.70
CA ARG A 436 26.42 -15.43 -18.65
C ARG A 436 25.18 -16.25 -19.07
N HIS A 437 25.24 -17.57 -18.90
CA HIS A 437 24.19 -18.52 -19.26
C HIS A 437 23.29 -18.93 -18.10
N TYR A 438 23.46 -18.33 -16.91
CA TYR A 438 22.55 -18.58 -15.79
C TYR A 438 21.10 -18.21 -16.13
N PRO A 439 20.11 -18.92 -15.56
CA PRO A 439 18.74 -18.95 -16.07
C PRO A 439 17.92 -17.70 -15.75
N ALA A 440 18.37 -16.83 -14.83
CA ALA A 440 17.61 -15.64 -14.46
C ALA A 440 17.33 -14.73 -15.68
N PRO A 441 16.18 -14.02 -15.71
CA PRO A 441 15.86 -13.08 -16.77
C PRO A 441 16.56 -11.73 -16.63
N TRP A 442 17.19 -11.46 -15.48
CA TRP A 442 17.92 -10.22 -15.19
C TRP A 442 19.36 -10.50 -14.84
N ALA A 443 20.25 -9.62 -15.28
CA ALA A 443 21.68 -9.67 -15.06
C ALA A 443 22.18 -8.37 -14.44
N GLU A 444 23.28 -8.45 -13.69
CA GLU A 444 23.99 -7.29 -13.16
C GLU A 444 25.44 -7.23 -13.66
N LEU A 445 25.88 -6.05 -14.07
CA LEU A 445 27.27 -5.74 -14.40
C LEU A 445 27.76 -4.64 -13.46
N ALA A 446 28.76 -4.94 -12.64
CA ALA A 446 29.19 -4.09 -11.54
C ALA A 446 30.63 -3.60 -11.68
N VAL A 447 30.81 -2.33 -11.29
CA VAL A 447 32.09 -1.69 -10.97
C VAL A 447 31.99 -1.06 -9.57
N GLU A 448 33.08 -0.48 -9.08
CA GLU A 448 33.17 0.06 -7.71
C GLU A 448 32.00 1.01 -7.36
N ASN A 449 31.68 1.94 -8.26
CA ASN A 449 30.71 3.01 -8.00
C ASN A 449 29.37 2.86 -8.76
N LEU A 450 29.21 1.85 -9.60
CA LEU A 450 28.03 1.70 -10.47
C LEU A 450 27.69 0.23 -10.72
N ILE A 451 26.38 -0.07 -10.70
CA ILE A 451 25.84 -1.36 -11.11
C ILE A 451 24.78 -1.12 -12.18
N LEU A 452 24.97 -1.76 -13.34
CA LEU A 452 24.00 -1.79 -14.43
C LEU A 452 23.16 -3.06 -14.28
N THR A 453 21.84 -2.91 -14.24
CA THR A 453 20.89 -4.02 -14.21
C THR A 453 20.14 -4.06 -15.54
N VAL A 454 20.25 -5.18 -16.26
CA VAL A 454 19.73 -5.33 -17.63
C VAL A 454 19.07 -6.69 -17.83
N PRO A 455 18.18 -6.85 -18.83
CA PRO A 455 17.70 -8.15 -19.24
C PRO A 455 18.87 -9.09 -19.61
N SER A 456 18.82 -10.33 -19.14
CA SER A 456 19.89 -11.32 -19.37
C SER A 456 20.09 -11.63 -20.84
N ASP A 457 19.02 -11.59 -21.65
CA ASP A 457 19.11 -11.80 -23.10
C ASP A 457 20.00 -10.78 -23.79
N SER A 458 20.14 -9.56 -23.24
CA SER A 458 21.02 -8.53 -23.78
C SER A 458 22.51 -8.79 -23.50
N ILE A 459 22.85 -9.63 -22.51
CA ILE A 459 24.25 -9.90 -22.11
C ILE A 459 24.70 -11.33 -22.38
N ARG A 460 23.78 -12.26 -22.69
CA ARG A 460 24.12 -13.68 -22.97
C ARG A 460 25.12 -13.84 -24.10
N HIS A 461 25.13 -12.90 -25.05
CA HIS A 461 26.06 -12.87 -26.18
C HIS A 461 27.31 -12.01 -25.92
N MET A 462 27.41 -11.35 -24.76
CA MET A 462 28.56 -10.52 -24.40
C MET A 462 29.68 -11.40 -23.84
N GLU A 463 30.72 -11.63 -24.65
CA GLU A 463 31.90 -12.40 -24.24
C GLU A 463 32.74 -11.65 -23.21
N ASN A 464 33.03 -10.37 -23.46
CA ASN A 464 33.88 -9.58 -22.58
C ASN A 464 33.20 -8.27 -22.12
N PRO A 465 32.68 -8.21 -20.87
CA PRO A 465 32.12 -6.99 -20.30
C PRO A 465 33.16 -5.93 -19.92
N ARG A 466 34.46 -6.25 -19.89
CA ARG A 466 35.48 -5.36 -19.30
C ARG A 466 35.60 -4.00 -20.00
N PRO A 467 35.68 -3.88 -21.33
CA PRO A 467 35.84 -2.56 -21.96
C PRO A 467 34.70 -1.60 -21.58
N LEU A 468 33.46 -2.09 -21.58
CA LEU A 468 32.29 -1.33 -21.15
C LEU A 468 32.40 -0.89 -19.70
N LEU A 469 32.74 -1.81 -18.80
CA LEU A 469 32.82 -1.54 -17.37
C LEU A 469 34.01 -0.64 -17.01
N THR A 470 35.15 -0.78 -17.69
CA THR A 470 36.29 0.14 -17.55
C THR A 470 35.87 1.57 -17.91
N LEU A 471 35.18 1.76 -19.03
CA LEU A 471 34.67 3.08 -19.42
C LEU A 471 33.72 3.66 -18.36
N TRP A 472 32.76 2.87 -17.87
CA TRP A 472 31.86 3.33 -16.80
C TRP A 472 32.61 3.68 -15.51
N ASN A 473 33.63 2.91 -15.14
CA ASN A 473 34.46 3.21 -13.98
C ASN A 473 35.21 4.54 -14.15
N GLU A 474 35.79 4.79 -15.34
CA GLU A 474 36.44 6.07 -15.68
C GLU A 474 35.47 7.25 -15.60
N ILE A 475 34.24 7.09 -16.13
CA ILE A 475 33.18 8.10 -16.05
C ILE A 475 32.85 8.41 -14.58
N MET A 476 32.64 7.40 -13.74
CA MET A 476 32.31 7.61 -12.33
C MET A 476 33.45 8.31 -11.56
N VAL A 477 34.71 7.99 -11.87
CA VAL A 477 35.88 8.69 -11.33
C VAL A 477 35.96 10.13 -11.82
N ALA A 478 35.62 10.40 -13.08
CA ALA A 478 35.55 11.77 -13.60
C ALA A 478 34.46 12.59 -12.89
N ILE A 479 33.29 12.00 -12.63
CA ILE A 479 32.21 12.62 -11.86
C ILE A 479 32.67 12.94 -10.44
N SER A 480 33.33 12.00 -9.75
CA SER A 480 33.82 12.22 -8.39
C SER A 480 34.84 13.37 -8.33
N LYS A 481 35.74 13.44 -9.32
CA LYS A 481 36.72 14.52 -9.46
C LYS A 481 36.05 15.87 -9.69
N LEU A 482 35.08 15.93 -10.62
CA LEU A 482 34.34 17.16 -10.93
C LEU A 482 33.56 17.67 -9.71
N ALA A 483 32.95 16.76 -8.94
CA ALA A 483 32.20 17.08 -7.73
C ALA A 483 33.08 17.34 -6.49
N ALA A 484 34.42 17.19 -6.61
CA ALA A 484 35.38 17.30 -5.52
C ALA A 484 35.06 16.40 -4.29
N ILE A 485 34.60 15.17 -4.56
CA ILE A 485 34.28 14.16 -3.53
C ILE A 485 35.24 12.96 -3.61
N PRO A 486 35.31 12.11 -2.57
CA PRO A 486 36.12 10.89 -2.62
C PRO A 486 35.83 10.02 -3.85
N ALA A 487 36.88 9.42 -4.41
CA ALA A 487 36.77 8.61 -5.63
C ALA A 487 35.88 7.38 -5.47
N LYS A 488 35.83 6.80 -4.27
CA LYS A 488 34.92 5.71 -3.91
C LYS A 488 33.66 6.29 -3.28
N PHE A 489 32.51 5.94 -3.84
CA PHE A 489 31.22 6.38 -3.31
C PHE A 489 30.85 5.57 -2.06
N PRO A 490 30.05 6.14 -1.12
CA PRO A 490 29.59 5.40 0.05
C PRO A 490 28.76 4.16 -0.29
N ARG A 491 28.15 4.14 -1.49
CA ARG A 491 27.46 3.00 -2.09
C ARG A 491 27.57 3.11 -3.62
N PRO A 492 27.50 2.00 -4.36
CA PRO A 492 27.34 2.10 -5.80
C PRO A 492 25.99 2.74 -6.15
N GLU A 493 25.99 3.53 -7.22
CA GLU A 493 24.76 3.91 -7.90
C GLU A 493 24.25 2.75 -8.75
N ARG A 494 22.94 2.74 -9.03
CA ARG A 494 22.28 1.67 -9.77
C ARG A 494 21.49 2.24 -10.93
N ILE A 495 21.66 1.65 -12.12
CA ILE A 495 20.88 1.96 -13.31
C ILE A 495 20.16 0.68 -13.73
N VAL A 496 18.84 0.75 -13.82
CA VAL A 496 17.99 -0.37 -14.23
C VAL A 496 17.37 -0.02 -15.58
N THR A 497 17.59 -0.85 -16.59
CA THR A 497 16.88 -0.69 -17.86
C THR A 497 15.50 -1.32 -17.76
N ASP A 498 14.46 -0.52 -17.90
CA ASP A 498 13.09 -0.98 -17.77
C ASP A 498 12.26 -0.60 -18.99
N VAL A 499 11.23 -1.40 -19.26
CA VAL A 499 10.28 -1.16 -20.37
C VAL A 499 9.41 0.06 -20.12
N GLN A 500 9.21 0.42 -18.86
CA GLN A 500 8.40 1.55 -18.42
C GLN A 500 8.79 2.00 -17.02
N ILE A 501 9.07 3.30 -16.89
CA ILE A 501 9.31 3.99 -15.61
C ILE A 501 8.14 4.91 -15.28
N SER A 502 8.05 5.39 -14.04
CA SER A 502 6.94 6.24 -13.59
C SER A 502 6.97 7.63 -14.24
N CYS A 503 8.15 8.10 -14.62
CA CYS A 503 8.39 9.42 -15.21
C CYS A 503 9.42 9.32 -16.34
N GLY A 504 9.02 9.61 -17.57
CA GLY A 504 9.93 9.63 -18.73
C GLY A 504 9.26 9.21 -20.04
#